data_AF-A0AAV8EYE5-F1
#
_entry.id   AF-A0AAV8EYE5-F1
#
_cell.length_a   1.000
_cell.length_b   1.000
_cell.length_c   1.000
_cell.angle_alpha   90.00
_cell.angle_beta   90.00
_cell.angle_gamma   90.00
#
_symmetry.space_group_name_H-M   'P 1'
#
loop_
_entity.id
_entity.type
_entity.pdbx_description
1 polymer ?
#
loop_
_entity_poly.entity_id
_entity_poly.type
_entity_poly.pdbx_seq_one_letter_code
_entity_poly.pdbx_strand_id
1 'polypeptide(L)'
;MKKLVFLFLFLLSLLFFLNNNNKAPFRPLDLLPFLPPAISLPLLQSLHSAVDLLPSFVGSVASAENKLQWKGACFSQNQAWLEFHNQSQTKFGGGTLHIKVNKAHSWTCMDLYVFATPYQITWDYYFISREHTLNFKQWVNQKEYEFVKHNGVSIFLMQSGMLGTLKAMWDVFPLFSNSGWGESSNLAFLKKHMGATFEDRPEPWVSELNPDDIHSGDFLAISKIKGRWGGFETLEKWVTGAYAGHTAVCLKDSDGKLWVGESGHENEEGEDIIVVMPWEEWWQFEQTQDDSDPHIALLPLHPDMRKKFNETAAWEYAKSMSGYPYGYHNMIFSWIDTLSDNYPPPLDAHVVASVMTMWSHIQPAYAANMWNEALNKRLNTTGLDLPDVIVESERRGISFEKLLTIPEKDDWVYSDGKSTSCVVFILEMYKVAGLFDPIASSMQATEFTIKDAYSLNFFENNMTRLPDWCNKNDSVKMPYCQILGKYRMELPDYNTMQPYPHMNEKCASLPPDYLRDDYC
;
A
#
# COMPACT_ATOMS: atom_id res chain seq x y z
N MET A 1 -1.17 34.55 -32.24
CA MET A 1 -2.08 34.09 -31.17
C MET A 1 -1.47 34.15 -29.77
N LYS A 2 -0.33 33.50 -29.46
CA LYS A 2 0.27 33.51 -28.09
C LYS A 2 0.55 34.89 -27.48
N LYS A 3 1.08 35.85 -28.26
CA LYS A 3 1.34 37.23 -27.78
C LYS A 3 0.05 38.03 -27.52
N LEU A 4 -1.03 37.74 -28.25
CA LEU A 4 -2.32 38.43 -28.10
C LEU A 4 -3.06 37.96 -26.85
N VAL A 5 -2.95 36.67 -26.51
CA VAL A 5 -3.48 36.08 -25.27
C VAL A 5 -2.77 36.63 -24.04
N PHE A 6 -1.43 36.76 -24.09
CA PHE A 6 -0.66 37.35 -22.99
C PHE A 6 -1.00 38.83 -22.76
N LEU A 7 -1.16 39.61 -23.84
CA LEU A 7 -1.56 41.01 -23.75
C LEU A 7 -2.98 41.15 -23.19
N PHE A 8 -3.90 40.26 -23.57
CA PHE A 8 -5.27 40.23 -23.07
C PHE A 8 -5.35 39.86 -21.58
N LEU A 9 -4.59 38.86 -21.13
CA LEU A 9 -4.48 38.48 -19.72
C LEU A 9 -3.86 39.60 -18.87
N PHE A 10 -2.85 40.29 -19.40
CA PHE A 10 -2.20 41.41 -18.73
C PHE A 10 -3.14 42.63 -18.61
N LEU A 11 -3.87 42.97 -19.67
CA LEU A 11 -4.90 44.02 -19.66
C LEU A 11 -6.06 43.69 -18.72
N LEU A 12 -6.50 42.43 -18.65
CA LEU A 12 -7.50 41.99 -17.67
C LEU A 12 -6.98 42.18 -16.24
N SER A 13 -5.73 41.77 -15.97
CA SER A 13 -5.14 41.92 -14.63
C SER A 13 -5.08 43.38 -14.16
N LEU A 14 -4.76 44.33 -15.04
CA LEU A 14 -4.74 45.76 -14.73
C LEU A 14 -6.12 46.33 -14.42
N LEU A 15 -7.17 45.83 -15.07
CA LEU A 15 -8.56 46.26 -14.83
C LEU A 15 -9.11 45.76 -13.47
N PHE A 16 -8.55 44.67 -12.92
CA PHE A 16 -8.98 44.11 -11.62
C PHE A 16 -8.31 44.74 -10.40
N PHE A 17 -7.09 45.29 -10.53
CA PHE A 17 -6.45 46.03 -9.43
C PHE A 17 -7.19 47.31 -9.03
N LEU A 18 -8.10 47.82 -9.88
CA LEU A 18 -8.85 49.06 -9.65
C LEU A 18 -10.20 48.88 -8.94
N ASN A 19 -10.65 47.65 -8.66
CA ASN A 19 -12.01 47.42 -8.13
C ASN A 19 -12.00 46.61 -6.81
N ASN A 20 -11.78 47.31 -5.70
CA ASN A 20 -11.48 46.72 -4.38
C ASN A 20 -12.69 46.15 -3.59
N ASN A 21 -13.88 46.00 -4.20
CA ASN A 21 -15.09 45.58 -3.47
C ASN A 21 -15.89 44.42 -4.08
N ASN A 22 -15.48 43.86 -5.22
CA ASN A 22 -16.14 42.71 -5.82
C ASN A 22 -15.15 41.55 -5.97
N LYS A 23 -15.60 40.32 -5.67
CA LYS A 23 -14.81 39.10 -5.87
C LYS A 23 -14.26 39.08 -7.30
N ALA A 24 -12.96 38.84 -7.45
CA ALA A 24 -12.37 38.69 -8.78
C ALA A 24 -13.06 37.51 -9.50
N PRO A 25 -13.40 37.64 -10.79
CA PRO A 25 -14.04 36.56 -11.54
C PRO A 25 -13.14 35.33 -11.63
N PHE A 26 -11.81 35.51 -11.63
CA PHE A 26 -10.83 34.45 -11.46
C PHE A 26 -9.50 35.01 -10.96
N ARG A 27 -8.70 34.17 -10.29
CA ARG A 27 -7.29 34.39 -9.98
C ARG A 27 -6.43 33.45 -10.85
N PRO A 28 -5.20 33.82 -11.22
CA PRO A 28 -4.32 32.95 -11.99
C PRO A 28 -4.12 31.56 -11.36
N LEU A 29 -4.07 31.50 -10.02
CA LEU A 29 -3.99 30.25 -9.25
C LEU A 29 -5.21 29.34 -9.41
N ASP A 30 -6.39 29.91 -9.66
CA ASP A 30 -7.63 29.14 -9.81
C ASP A 30 -7.64 28.28 -11.09
N LEU A 31 -6.72 28.56 -12.03
CA LEU A 31 -6.58 27.82 -13.28
C LEU A 31 -5.63 26.62 -13.16
N LEU A 32 -4.79 26.58 -12.11
CA LEU A 32 -3.81 25.50 -11.89
C LEU A 32 -4.41 24.09 -11.94
N PRO A 33 -5.59 23.81 -11.34
CA PRO A 33 -6.19 22.47 -11.38
C PRO A 33 -6.57 22.00 -12.80
N PHE A 34 -6.70 22.93 -13.74
CA PHE A 34 -7.13 22.66 -15.12
C PHE A 34 -5.97 22.65 -16.12
N LEU A 35 -4.74 22.93 -15.67
CA LEU A 35 -3.55 22.87 -16.51
C LEU A 35 -2.96 21.44 -16.53
N PRO A 36 -2.27 21.03 -17.62
CA PRO A 36 -1.53 19.78 -17.64
C PRO A 36 -0.50 19.68 -16.51
N PRO A 37 -0.28 18.48 -15.90
CA PRO A 37 0.66 18.29 -14.79
C PRO A 37 2.07 18.83 -15.06
N ALA A 38 2.56 18.68 -16.30
CA ALA A 38 3.86 19.19 -16.73
C ALA A 38 4.02 20.72 -16.64
N ILE A 39 2.93 21.46 -16.49
CA ILE A 39 2.89 22.92 -16.38
C ILE A 39 2.46 23.34 -14.98
N SER A 40 1.49 22.67 -14.37
CA SER A 40 0.98 23.02 -13.04
C SER A 40 1.94 22.68 -11.91
N LEU A 41 2.61 21.52 -11.96
CA LEU A 41 3.48 21.04 -10.88
C LEU A 41 4.73 21.92 -10.65
N PRO A 42 5.48 22.35 -11.69
CA PRO A 42 6.61 23.27 -11.50
C PRO A 42 6.16 24.64 -10.97
N LEU A 43 4.97 25.11 -11.38
CA LEU A 43 4.42 26.37 -10.89
C LEU A 43 4.03 26.28 -9.42
N LEU A 44 3.45 25.15 -9.00
CA LEU A 44 3.08 24.87 -7.61
C LEU A 44 4.31 24.79 -6.70
N GLN A 45 5.34 24.04 -7.11
CA GLN A 45 6.61 23.92 -6.39
C GLN A 45 7.36 25.27 -6.27
N SER A 46 7.11 26.22 -7.18
CA SER A 46 7.70 27.57 -7.10
C SER A 46 6.98 28.50 -6.10
N LEU A 47 5.74 28.17 -5.73
CA LEU A 47 4.86 29.02 -4.92
C LEU A 47 4.68 28.48 -3.49
N HIS A 48 4.96 27.20 -3.28
CA HIS A 48 4.67 26.45 -2.07
C HIS A 48 5.84 25.52 -1.72
N SER A 49 6.11 25.35 -0.43
CA SER A 49 7.07 24.33 0.03
C SER A 49 6.52 22.92 -0.20
N ALA A 50 7.37 21.89 -0.14
CA ALA A 50 6.93 20.51 -0.30
C ALA A 50 5.85 20.10 0.74
N VAL A 51 5.93 20.65 1.96
CA VAL A 51 4.95 20.42 3.05
C VAL A 51 3.60 21.06 2.72
N ASP A 52 3.61 22.22 2.07
CA ASP A 52 2.39 22.91 1.68
C ASP A 52 1.60 22.14 0.62
N LEU A 53 2.22 21.19 -0.11
CA LEU A 53 1.56 20.37 -1.14
C LEU A 53 0.87 19.11 -0.58
N LEU A 54 1.03 18.82 0.71
CA LEU A 54 0.39 17.68 1.37
C LEU A 54 -1.08 17.99 1.75
N PRO A 55 -1.96 16.98 1.82
CA PRO A 55 -3.30 17.10 2.39
C PRO A 55 -3.20 17.66 3.81
N SER A 56 -3.81 18.81 4.03
CA SER A 56 -3.86 19.43 5.34
C SER A 56 -4.99 18.79 6.15
N PHE A 57 -4.66 18.16 7.27
CA PHE A 57 -5.68 17.65 8.19
C PHE A 57 -6.45 18.83 8.80
N VAL A 58 -7.77 18.83 8.60
CA VAL A 58 -8.67 19.88 9.06
C VAL A 58 -9.19 19.56 10.47
N GLY A 59 -9.44 18.29 10.73
CA GLY A 59 -10.05 17.80 11.97
C GLY A 59 -11.05 16.67 11.69
N SER A 60 -11.64 16.14 12.76
CA SER A 60 -12.62 15.06 12.68
C SER A 60 -13.99 15.48 13.20
N VAL A 61 -15.05 14.94 12.61
CA VAL A 61 -16.44 15.25 12.98
C VAL A 61 -17.20 13.99 13.36
N ALA A 62 -17.73 13.97 14.58
CA ALA A 62 -18.43 12.83 15.16
C ALA A 62 -19.87 13.17 15.62
N SER A 63 -20.29 14.44 15.55
CA SER A 63 -21.55 14.90 16.14
C SER A 63 -22.08 16.16 15.47
N ALA A 64 -23.40 16.36 15.55
CA ALA A 64 -24.09 17.58 15.13
C ALA A 64 -23.85 18.77 16.08
N GLU A 65 -23.54 18.49 17.35
CA GLU A 65 -23.34 19.48 18.40
C GLU A 65 -21.94 20.13 18.31
N ASN A 66 -20.94 19.32 17.95
CA ASN A 66 -19.55 19.75 17.85
C ASN A 66 -19.18 20.08 16.41
N LYS A 67 -19.47 21.31 16.02
CA LYS A 67 -19.21 21.78 14.66
C LYS A 67 -17.74 22.19 14.50
N LEU A 68 -17.01 21.50 13.63
CA LEU A 68 -15.65 21.84 13.24
C LEU A 68 -15.65 23.10 12.39
N GLN A 69 -14.68 24.00 12.56
CA GLN A 69 -14.51 25.21 11.75
C GLN A 69 -13.07 25.37 11.30
N TRP A 70 -12.85 25.81 10.07
CA TRP A 70 -11.51 26.04 9.52
C TRP A 70 -11.51 27.10 8.40
N LYS A 71 -10.31 27.43 7.93
CA LYS A 71 -10.08 28.24 6.72
C LYS A 71 -9.57 27.32 5.62
N GLY A 72 -10.28 27.29 4.50
CA GLY A 72 -9.85 26.60 3.29
C GLY A 72 -9.01 27.47 2.37
N ALA A 73 -8.57 26.91 1.25
CA ALA A 73 -7.77 27.61 0.25
C ALA A 73 -8.62 28.60 -0.57
N CYS A 74 -9.85 28.22 -0.91
CA CYS A 74 -10.85 29.02 -1.61
C CYS A 74 -11.79 29.73 -0.64
N PHE A 75 -12.23 29.07 0.42
CA PHE A 75 -13.25 29.58 1.34
C PHE A 75 -12.66 29.91 2.71
N SER A 76 -12.82 31.16 3.14
CA SER A 76 -12.24 31.63 4.42
C SER A 76 -13.09 31.31 5.65
N GLN A 77 -14.30 30.79 5.49
CA GLN A 77 -15.21 30.45 6.58
C GLN A 77 -15.92 29.14 6.32
N ASN A 78 -15.37 28.05 6.85
CA ASN A 78 -15.90 26.71 6.65
C ASN A 78 -16.35 26.09 7.97
N GLN A 79 -17.36 25.23 7.88
CA GLN A 79 -17.90 24.50 9.02
C GLN A 79 -18.35 23.09 8.61
N ALA A 80 -18.16 22.09 9.46
CA ALA A 80 -18.64 20.73 9.23
C ALA A 80 -19.22 20.09 10.50
N TRP A 81 -20.19 19.19 10.34
CA TRP A 81 -20.77 18.36 11.40
C TRP A 81 -21.36 17.06 10.85
N LEU A 82 -21.51 16.05 11.71
CA LEU A 82 -21.99 14.72 11.30
C LEU A 82 -23.31 14.38 12.00
N GLU A 83 -24.29 13.91 11.22
CA GLU A 83 -25.58 13.43 11.71
C GLU A 83 -25.73 11.93 11.43
N PHE A 84 -25.79 11.10 12.46
CA PHE A 84 -26.06 9.68 12.29
C PHE A 84 -27.52 9.44 11.91
N HIS A 85 -27.76 8.44 11.07
CA HIS A 85 -29.11 8.01 10.69
C HIS A 85 -29.19 6.52 10.41
N ASN A 86 -30.38 5.92 10.48
CA ASN A 86 -30.61 4.54 10.05
C ASN A 86 -31.60 4.45 8.87
N GLN A 87 -31.36 5.24 7.82
CA GLN A 87 -32.20 5.22 6.61
C GLN A 87 -32.07 3.91 5.83
N SER A 88 -30.93 3.23 5.91
CA SER A 88 -30.65 1.96 5.23
C SER A 88 -31.25 0.73 5.93
N GLN A 89 -31.84 0.90 7.13
CA GLN A 89 -32.42 -0.19 7.95
C GLN A 89 -31.42 -1.33 8.25
N THR A 90 -30.13 -1.01 8.29
CA THR A 90 -29.07 -1.96 8.65
C THR A 90 -28.80 -1.91 10.15
N LYS A 91 -28.05 -2.90 10.66
CA LYS A 91 -27.72 -3.01 12.09
C LYS A 91 -27.00 -1.77 12.63
N PHE A 92 -26.17 -1.13 11.81
CA PHE A 92 -25.32 0.00 12.22
C PHE A 92 -25.75 1.34 11.61
N GLY A 93 -26.66 1.35 10.63
CA GLY A 93 -27.06 2.58 9.93
C GLY A 93 -25.88 3.25 9.23
N GLY A 94 -25.99 4.56 9.02
CA GLY A 94 -25.02 5.41 8.32
C GLY A 94 -24.98 6.83 8.91
N GLY A 95 -24.57 7.82 8.11
CA GLY A 95 -24.56 9.22 8.54
C GLY A 95 -24.46 10.24 7.41
N THR A 96 -24.96 11.44 7.67
CA THR A 96 -24.85 12.60 6.77
C THR A 96 -23.80 13.55 7.31
N LEU A 97 -22.74 13.75 6.55
CA LEU A 97 -21.75 14.79 6.79
C LEU A 97 -22.21 16.09 6.13
N HIS A 98 -22.45 17.12 6.93
CA HIS A 98 -22.78 18.46 6.47
C HIS A 98 -21.54 19.31 6.40
N ILE A 99 -21.35 20.00 5.27
CA ILE A 99 -20.20 20.89 5.04
C ILE A 99 -20.70 22.21 4.50
N LYS A 100 -20.49 23.27 5.27
CA LYS A 100 -20.88 24.63 4.94
C LYS A 100 -19.64 25.46 4.64
N VAL A 101 -19.49 25.86 3.39
CA VAL A 101 -18.38 26.70 2.93
C VAL A 101 -18.86 28.11 2.60
N ASN A 102 -18.11 29.13 3.01
CA ASN A 102 -18.51 30.53 2.84
C ASN A 102 -17.32 31.46 2.58
N LYS A 103 -17.63 32.64 2.03
CA LYS A 103 -16.65 33.69 1.69
C LYS A 103 -15.53 33.20 0.76
N ALA A 104 -15.93 32.68 -0.41
CA ALA A 104 -15.00 32.36 -1.50
C ALA A 104 -14.18 33.57 -1.95
N HIS A 105 -12.89 33.36 -2.21
CA HIS A 105 -11.92 34.38 -2.64
C HIS A 105 -12.06 34.81 -4.11
N SER A 106 -12.63 33.97 -4.97
CA SER A 106 -12.97 34.26 -6.37
C SER A 106 -14.21 33.45 -6.80
N TRP A 107 -14.68 33.59 -8.04
CA TRP A 107 -15.79 32.78 -8.57
C TRP A 107 -15.36 31.41 -9.10
N THR A 108 -14.08 31.25 -9.39
CA THR A 108 -13.51 30.03 -9.97
C THR A 108 -12.65 29.24 -8.99
N CYS A 109 -12.42 29.75 -7.78
CA CYS A 109 -11.67 28.99 -6.79
C CYS A 109 -12.45 27.74 -6.36
N MET A 110 -11.70 26.73 -5.94
CA MET A 110 -12.23 25.45 -5.54
C MET A 110 -11.43 24.93 -4.35
N ASP A 111 -12.14 24.42 -3.34
CA ASP A 111 -11.54 23.56 -2.33
C ASP A 111 -11.87 22.11 -2.66
N LEU A 112 -10.90 21.23 -2.46
CA LEU A 112 -11.05 19.80 -2.62
C LEU A 112 -10.82 19.12 -1.27
N TYR A 113 -11.72 18.23 -0.87
CA TYR A 113 -11.68 17.57 0.43
C TYR A 113 -11.67 16.06 0.29
N VAL A 114 -10.90 15.40 1.15
CA VAL A 114 -10.99 13.96 1.38
C VAL A 114 -11.59 13.72 2.76
N PHE A 115 -12.51 12.76 2.84
CA PHE A 115 -13.19 12.33 4.04
C PHE A 115 -12.87 10.87 4.29
N ALA A 116 -12.36 10.54 5.47
CA ALA A 116 -11.82 9.22 5.73
C ALA A 116 -12.16 8.68 7.11
N THR A 117 -12.40 7.37 7.14
CA THR A 117 -12.31 6.49 8.30
C THR A 117 -11.24 5.42 8.00
N PRO A 118 -10.83 4.60 8.97
CA PRO A 118 -9.97 3.45 8.70
C PRO A 118 -10.57 2.40 7.76
N TYR A 119 -11.87 2.50 7.48
CA TYR A 119 -12.64 1.48 6.77
C TYR A 119 -13.15 1.96 5.41
N GLN A 120 -13.35 3.28 5.23
CA GLN A 120 -13.79 3.85 3.97
C GLN A 120 -13.27 5.27 3.79
N ILE A 121 -13.01 5.63 2.54
CA ILE A 121 -12.53 6.95 2.15
C ILE A 121 -13.41 7.44 1.00
N THR A 122 -13.73 8.72 1.00
CA THR A 122 -14.50 9.41 -0.03
C THR A 122 -14.02 10.85 -0.16
N TRP A 123 -14.49 11.59 -1.15
CA TRP A 123 -14.04 12.96 -1.40
C TRP A 123 -15.13 13.78 -2.05
N ASP A 124 -14.98 15.09 -1.99
CA ASP A 124 -15.87 16.04 -2.67
C ASP A 124 -15.13 17.36 -2.92
N TYR A 125 -15.68 18.19 -3.80
CA TYR A 125 -15.12 19.49 -4.14
C TYR A 125 -16.20 20.57 -4.08
N TYR A 126 -15.79 21.75 -3.63
CA TYR A 126 -16.69 22.87 -3.45
C TYR A 126 -16.19 24.09 -4.23
N PHE A 127 -17.07 24.65 -5.05
CA PHE A 127 -16.85 25.89 -5.81
C PHE A 127 -17.93 26.94 -5.52
N ILE A 128 -19.02 26.56 -4.85
CA ILE A 128 -20.14 27.44 -4.47
C ILE A 128 -20.20 27.58 -2.95
N SER A 129 -20.29 28.83 -2.47
CA SER A 129 -20.57 29.14 -1.06
C SER A 129 -22.01 28.73 -0.71
N ARG A 130 -22.18 27.53 -0.14
CA ARG A 130 -23.44 27.01 0.39
C ARG A 130 -23.17 25.88 1.39
N GLU A 131 -24.24 25.34 1.95
CA GLU A 131 -24.20 24.05 2.62
C GLU A 131 -24.29 22.92 1.59
N HIS A 132 -23.44 21.93 1.77
CA HIS A 132 -23.36 20.69 1.00
C HIS A 132 -23.50 19.52 1.97
N THR A 133 -23.90 18.37 1.45
CA THR A 133 -24.06 17.15 2.24
C THR A 133 -23.44 15.97 1.53
N LEU A 134 -22.76 15.13 2.31
CA LEU A 134 -22.18 13.87 1.88
C LEU A 134 -22.80 12.74 2.71
N ASN A 135 -23.38 11.75 2.04
CA ASN A 135 -24.16 10.70 2.68
C ASN A 135 -23.41 9.37 2.71
N PHE A 136 -23.10 8.89 3.92
CA PHE A 136 -22.65 7.53 4.19
C PHE A 136 -23.89 6.65 4.37
N LYS A 137 -24.26 5.88 3.34
CA LYS A 137 -25.47 5.05 3.37
C LYS A 137 -25.47 4.02 4.50
N GLN A 138 -24.33 3.39 4.74
CA GLN A 138 -24.13 2.44 5.82
C GLN A 138 -22.66 2.39 6.26
N TRP A 139 -22.43 2.11 7.53
CA TRP A 139 -21.10 1.75 8.04
C TRP A 139 -20.80 0.28 7.70
N VAL A 140 -19.54 -0.02 7.39
CA VAL A 140 -19.05 -1.32 6.90
C VAL A 140 -19.26 -2.41 7.95
N ASN A 141 -18.90 -2.14 9.20
CA ASN A 141 -19.02 -3.09 10.30
C ASN A 141 -19.17 -2.38 11.67
N GLN A 142 -19.30 -3.16 12.74
CA GLN A 142 -19.39 -2.63 14.11
C GLN A 142 -18.15 -1.81 14.51
N LYS A 143 -16.95 -2.25 14.10
CA LYS A 143 -15.70 -1.57 14.44
C LYS A 143 -15.68 -0.15 13.84
N GLU A 144 -16.11 0.01 12.59
CA GLU A 144 -16.24 1.34 11.96
C GLU A 144 -17.26 2.21 12.69
N TYR A 145 -18.43 1.67 13.00
CA TYR A 145 -19.50 2.44 13.66
C TYR A 145 -19.04 3.02 15.00
N GLU A 146 -18.36 2.20 15.82
CA GLU A 146 -17.80 2.68 17.09
C GLU A 146 -16.62 3.63 16.86
N PHE A 147 -15.77 3.39 15.86
CA PHE A 147 -14.70 4.33 15.50
C PHE A 147 -15.26 5.72 15.17
N VAL A 148 -16.29 5.81 14.32
CA VAL A 148 -16.84 7.11 13.90
C VAL A 148 -17.53 7.82 15.07
N LYS A 149 -18.14 7.09 16.00
CA LYS A 149 -18.68 7.69 17.23
C LYS A 149 -17.62 8.33 18.11
N HIS A 150 -16.48 7.66 18.27
CA HIS A 150 -15.44 8.10 19.20
C HIS A 150 -14.45 9.08 18.57
N ASN A 151 -14.07 8.86 17.32
CA ASN A 151 -13.00 9.59 16.62
C ASN A 151 -13.54 10.49 15.51
N GLY A 152 -14.74 10.21 14.99
CA GLY A 152 -15.35 10.96 13.88
C GLY A 152 -14.83 10.58 12.50
N VAL A 153 -15.40 11.21 11.49
CA VAL A 153 -14.88 11.17 10.11
C VAL A 153 -13.79 12.23 9.98
N SER A 154 -12.60 11.81 9.56
CA SER A 154 -11.45 12.70 9.35
C SER A 154 -11.63 13.50 8.06
N ILE A 155 -11.38 14.81 8.12
CA ILE A 155 -11.49 15.73 6.99
C ILE A 155 -10.09 16.23 6.62
N PHE A 156 -9.72 16.12 5.36
CA PHE A 156 -8.47 16.62 4.80
C PHE A 156 -8.76 17.61 3.68
N LEU A 157 -8.05 18.73 3.66
CA LEU A 157 -8.10 19.72 2.60
C LEU A 157 -6.90 19.53 1.66
N MET A 158 -7.18 19.40 0.37
CA MET A 158 -6.19 19.31 -0.69
C MET A 158 -5.91 20.71 -1.25
N GLN A 159 -4.64 21.04 -1.50
CA GLN A 159 -4.30 22.32 -2.15
C GLN A 159 -4.78 22.39 -3.61
N SER A 160 -4.99 23.62 -4.09
CA SER A 160 -5.42 23.89 -5.46
C SER A 160 -4.40 23.35 -6.49
N GLY A 161 -4.80 22.34 -7.29
CA GLY A 161 -3.95 21.69 -8.30
C GLY A 161 -4.02 20.15 -8.27
N MET A 162 -4.48 19.58 -7.16
CA MET A 162 -4.51 18.13 -6.91
C MET A 162 -5.69 17.36 -7.55
N LEU A 163 -6.40 17.94 -8.54
CA LEU A 163 -7.44 17.23 -9.30
C LEU A 163 -6.89 15.95 -9.94
N GLY A 164 -5.63 15.97 -10.38
CA GLY A 164 -4.93 14.79 -10.91
C GLY A 164 -4.75 13.67 -9.87
N THR A 165 -4.30 14.03 -8.66
CA THR A 165 -4.15 13.11 -7.52
C THR A 165 -5.47 12.45 -7.16
N LEU A 166 -6.56 13.21 -7.21
CA LEU A 166 -7.87 12.74 -6.81
C LEU A 166 -8.59 11.92 -7.90
N LYS A 167 -8.33 12.20 -9.18
CA LYS A 167 -8.67 11.29 -10.28
C LYS A 167 -7.95 9.95 -10.15
N ALA A 168 -6.70 9.94 -9.69
CA ALA A 168 -5.99 8.70 -9.38
C ALA A 168 -6.63 7.95 -8.20
N MET A 169 -7.13 8.65 -7.17
CA MET A 169 -7.86 8.01 -6.06
C MET A 169 -9.21 7.41 -6.47
N TRP A 170 -9.92 7.97 -7.46
CA TRP A 170 -11.18 7.41 -7.98
C TRP A 170 -11.01 6.01 -8.58
N ASP A 171 -9.87 5.75 -9.25
CA ASP A 171 -9.53 4.42 -9.79
C ASP A 171 -9.15 3.42 -8.66
N VAL A 172 -8.83 3.92 -7.46
CA VAL A 172 -8.33 3.12 -6.32
C VAL A 172 -9.44 2.74 -5.32
N PHE A 173 -10.47 3.55 -5.10
CA PHE A 173 -11.54 3.19 -4.14
C PHE A 173 -12.29 1.88 -4.44
N PRO A 174 -12.62 1.54 -5.70
CA PRO A 174 -13.28 0.28 -6.02
C PRO A 174 -12.48 -0.96 -5.59
N LEU A 175 -11.15 -0.86 -5.54
CA LEU A 175 -10.22 -1.97 -5.28
C LEU A 175 -10.45 -2.63 -3.92
N PHE A 176 -10.88 -1.86 -2.91
CA PHE A 176 -11.09 -2.36 -1.55
C PHE A 176 -12.47 -2.97 -1.30
N SER A 177 -13.34 -3.01 -2.32
CA SER A 177 -14.70 -3.56 -2.18
C SER A 177 -14.68 -5.09 -2.13
N ASN A 178 -15.29 -5.70 -1.11
CA ASN A 178 -15.52 -7.15 -1.09
C ASN A 178 -16.76 -7.54 -1.93
N SER A 179 -16.73 -7.25 -3.24
CA SER A 179 -17.80 -7.57 -4.19
C SER A 179 -17.23 -8.01 -5.53
N GLY A 180 -18.06 -8.60 -6.41
CA GLY A 180 -17.63 -8.91 -7.79
C GLY A 180 -17.24 -7.65 -8.60
N TRP A 181 -17.72 -6.47 -8.20
CA TRP A 181 -17.26 -5.20 -8.76
C TRP A 181 -15.85 -4.83 -8.28
N GLY A 182 -15.53 -5.10 -7.01
CA GLY A 182 -14.17 -4.92 -6.48
C GLY A 182 -13.16 -5.86 -7.15
N GLU A 183 -13.48 -7.16 -7.23
CA GLU A 183 -12.70 -8.16 -7.97
C GLU A 183 -12.43 -7.72 -9.42
N SER A 184 -13.50 -7.35 -10.15
CA SER A 184 -13.37 -6.87 -11.54
C SER A 184 -12.53 -5.59 -11.65
N SER A 185 -12.59 -4.72 -10.65
CA SER A 185 -11.81 -3.48 -10.61
C SER A 185 -10.33 -3.76 -10.35
N ASN A 186 -10.00 -4.66 -9.43
CA ASN A 186 -8.62 -5.12 -9.19
C ASN A 186 -8.00 -5.72 -10.45
N LEU A 187 -8.70 -6.64 -11.11
CA LEU A 187 -8.23 -7.26 -12.36
C LEU A 187 -8.03 -6.23 -13.47
N ALA A 188 -8.99 -5.31 -13.65
CA ALA A 188 -8.89 -4.25 -14.65
C ALA A 188 -7.73 -3.30 -14.35
N PHE A 189 -7.48 -3.00 -13.07
CA PHE A 189 -6.38 -2.16 -12.62
C PHE A 189 -5.03 -2.83 -12.94
N LEU A 190 -4.82 -4.06 -12.47
CA LEU A 190 -3.58 -4.82 -12.70
C LEU A 190 -3.30 -5.00 -14.19
N LYS A 191 -4.32 -5.33 -14.99
CA LYS A 191 -4.18 -5.43 -16.45
C LYS A 191 -3.78 -4.11 -17.11
N LYS A 192 -4.42 -3.01 -16.71
CA LYS A 192 -4.16 -1.67 -17.29
C LYS A 192 -2.78 -1.15 -16.93
N HIS A 193 -2.33 -1.39 -15.70
CA HIS A 193 -1.14 -0.77 -15.14
C HIS A 193 0.11 -1.66 -15.16
N MET A 194 -0.06 -2.98 -15.24
CA MET A 194 1.03 -3.96 -15.20
C MET A 194 1.00 -4.94 -16.37
N GLY A 195 -0.08 -4.98 -17.16
CA GLY A 195 -0.27 -6.01 -18.17
C GLY A 195 -0.60 -7.40 -17.60
N ALA A 196 -0.80 -7.53 -16.28
CA ALA A 196 -1.14 -8.78 -15.62
C ALA A 196 -2.52 -9.29 -16.08
N THR A 197 -2.59 -10.55 -16.50
CA THR A 197 -3.80 -11.07 -17.16
C THR A 197 -4.75 -11.77 -16.19
N PHE A 198 -4.21 -12.50 -15.21
CA PHE A 198 -4.96 -13.33 -14.25
C PHE A 198 -6.05 -14.13 -14.98
N GLU A 199 -5.66 -15.00 -15.91
CA GLU A 199 -6.61 -15.80 -16.69
C GLU A 199 -7.36 -16.84 -15.84
N ASP A 200 -8.62 -17.12 -16.16
CA ASP A 200 -9.38 -18.17 -15.48
C ASP A 200 -8.75 -19.56 -15.67
N ARG A 201 -8.71 -20.35 -14.60
CA ARG A 201 -8.33 -21.76 -14.58
C ARG A 201 -9.57 -22.66 -14.73
N PRO A 202 -9.42 -23.85 -15.34
CA PRO A 202 -10.49 -24.84 -15.32
C PRO A 202 -10.78 -25.30 -13.88
N GLU A 203 -12.06 -25.53 -13.59
CA GLU A 203 -12.46 -26.17 -12.32
C GLU A 203 -11.96 -27.63 -12.26
N PRO A 204 -11.67 -28.17 -11.06
CA PRO A 204 -11.78 -27.51 -9.75
C PRO A 204 -10.61 -26.55 -9.45
N TRP A 205 -10.90 -25.46 -8.74
CA TRP A 205 -9.90 -24.46 -8.32
C TRP A 205 -9.07 -24.85 -7.10
N VAL A 206 -9.29 -26.06 -6.57
CA VAL A 206 -8.53 -26.66 -5.48
C VAL A 206 -7.84 -27.91 -6.01
N SER A 207 -6.55 -28.05 -5.75
CA SER A 207 -5.79 -29.25 -6.12
C SER A 207 -5.92 -30.34 -5.05
N GLU A 208 -6.07 -31.59 -5.48
CA GLU A 208 -5.93 -32.76 -4.60
C GLU A 208 -4.45 -32.96 -4.26
N LEU A 209 -4.00 -32.37 -3.14
CA LEU A 209 -2.61 -32.39 -2.70
C LEU A 209 -2.33 -33.50 -1.69
N ASN A 210 -1.07 -33.95 -1.67
CA ASN A 210 -0.53 -34.84 -0.65
C ASN A 210 0.47 -34.06 0.23
N PRO A 211 0.14 -33.76 1.51
CA PRO A 211 1.02 -33.00 2.39
C PRO A 211 2.40 -33.63 2.62
N ASP A 212 2.53 -34.95 2.43
CA ASP A 212 3.81 -35.65 2.56
C ASP A 212 4.85 -35.17 1.52
N ASP A 213 4.39 -34.72 0.35
CA ASP A 213 5.24 -34.22 -0.73
C ASP A 213 5.71 -32.76 -0.51
N ILE A 214 5.19 -32.08 0.52
CA ILE A 214 5.57 -30.72 0.90
C ILE A 214 6.71 -30.80 1.92
N HIS A 215 7.71 -29.94 1.79
CA HIS A 215 8.93 -29.99 2.60
C HIS A 215 9.21 -28.68 3.32
N SER A 216 10.01 -28.76 4.38
CA SER A 216 10.52 -27.58 5.08
C SER A 216 11.26 -26.65 4.13
N GLY A 217 10.91 -25.36 4.21
CA GLY A 217 11.44 -24.32 3.37
C GLY A 217 10.70 -24.15 2.03
N ASP A 218 9.77 -25.02 1.65
CA ASP A 218 8.94 -24.78 0.46
C ASP A 218 8.11 -23.49 0.65
N PHE A 219 8.05 -22.66 -0.39
CA PHE A 219 7.49 -21.31 -0.34
C PHE A 219 6.06 -21.29 -0.85
N LEU A 220 5.19 -20.50 -0.22
CA LEU A 220 3.81 -20.28 -0.64
C LEU A 220 3.66 -18.83 -1.11
N ALA A 221 3.40 -18.64 -2.39
CA ALA A 221 3.04 -17.35 -2.96
C ALA A 221 1.51 -17.23 -2.99
N ILE A 222 0.98 -16.17 -2.38
CA ILE A 222 -0.46 -15.97 -2.17
C ILE A 222 -0.88 -14.66 -2.85
N SER A 223 -2.01 -14.67 -3.54
CA SER A 223 -2.58 -13.50 -4.20
C SER A 223 -4.08 -13.41 -3.92
N LYS A 224 -4.47 -12.34 -3.24
CA LYS A 224 -5.85 -11.96 -2.97
C LYS A 224 -6.26 -10.90 -3.97
N ILE A 225 -7.47 -11.01 -4.51
CA ILE A 225 -7.97 -10.13 -5.59
C ILE A 225 -9.26 -9.40 -5.17
N LYS A 226 -9.80 -9.71 -3.99
CA LYS A 226 -11.07 -9.17 -3.51
C LYS A 226 -10.98 -8.66 -2.07
N GLY A 227 -11.86 -7.72 -1.72
CA GLY A 227 -11.97 -7.21 -0.35
C GLY A 227 -10.85 -6.28 0.05
N ARG A 228 -10.72 -6.03 1.37
CA ARG A 228 -9.71 -5.13 1.94
C ARG A 228 -8.31 -5.55 1.49
N TRP A 229 -7.97 -6.82 1.70
CA TRP A 229 -6.66 -7.37 1.37
C TRP A 229 -6.41 -7.40 -0.13
N GLY A 230 -7.39 -7.76 -0.96
CA GLY A 230 -7.23 -7.68 -2.42
C GLY A 230 -6.95 -6.28 -2.95
N GLY A 231 -7.54 -5.24 -2.33
CA GLY A 231 -7.23 -3.84 -2.66
C GLY A 231 -5.81 -3.43 -2.26
N PHE A 232 -5.38 -3.79 -1.04
CA PHE A 232 -4.01 -3.54 -0.57
C PHE A 232 -2.98 -4.24 -1.45
N GLU A 233 -3.16 -5.53 -1.68
CA GLU A 233 -2.26 -6.31 -2.52
C GLU A 233 -2.24 -5.81 -3.96
N THR A 234 -3.35 -5.30 -4.50
CA THR A 234 -3.36 -4.73 -5.86
C THR A 234 -2.44 -3.51 -5.98
N LEU A 235 -2.40 -2.67 -4.94
CA LEU A 235 -1.48 -1.54 -4.90
C LEU A 235 -0.03 -1.99 -4.67
N GLU A 236 0.18 -2.98 -3.80
CA GLU A 236 1.50 -3.58 -3.55
C GLU A 236 2.08 -4.20 -4.83
N LYS A 237 1.30 -5.02 -5.53
CA LYS A 237 1.64 -5.61 -6.84
C LYS A 237 2.05 -4.53 -7.84
N TRP A 238 1.33 -3.42 -7.84
CA TRP A 238 1.60 -2.30 -8.75
C TRP A 238 2.90 -1.54 -8.44
N VAL A 239 3.29 -1.40 -7.18
CA VAL A 239 4.53 -0.69 -6.82
C VAL A 239 5.76 -1.61 -6.83
N THR A 240 5.59 -2.93 -6.64
CA THR A 240 6.68 -3.91 -6.57
C THR A 240 6.88 -4.74 -7.84
N GLY A 241 5.88 -4.77 -8.72
CA GLY A 241 5.84 -5.70 -9.86
C GLY A 241 5.59 -7.15 -9.48
N ALA A 242 5.34 -7.44 -8.20
CA ALA A 242 4.90 -8.76 -7.77
C ALA A 242 3.50 -9.07 -8.30
N TYR A 243 3.20 -10.33 -8.58
CA TYR A 243 1.84 -10.78 -8.93
C TYR A 243 1.16 -11.53 -7.76
N ALA A 244 1.96 -11.88 -6.75
CA ALA A 244 1.53 -12.26 -5.41
C ALA A 244 1.57 -11.03 -4.49
N GLY A 245 0.75 -11.00 -3.45
CA GLY A 245 0.71 -9.92 -2.44
C GLY A 245 0.84 -10.43 -1.00
N HIS A 246 1.00 -11.74 -0.80
CA HIS A 246 1.34 -12.30 0.50
C HIS A 246 2.16 -13.58 0.34
N THR A 247 2.88 -13.97 1.40
CA THR A 247 3.75 -15.14 1.36
C THR A 247 3.76 -15.88 2.68
N ALA A 248 3.89 -17.20 2.60
CA ALA A 248 4.08 -18.08 3.75
C ALA A 248 5.14 -19.15 3.45
N VAL A 249 5.60 -19.88 4.47
CA VAL A 249 6.60 -20.95 4.33
C VAL A 249 6.16 -22.21 5.05
N CYS A 250 6.41 -23.35 4.41
CA CYS A 250 6.14 -24.67 4.98
C CYS A 250 7.29 -25.12 5.89
N LEU A 251 6.97 -25.74 7.03
CA LEU A 251 7.92 -26.35 7.96
C LEU A 251 7.40 -27.71 8.43
N LYS A 252 8.25 -28.72 8.49
CA LYS A 252 7.95 -30.01 9.10
C LYS A 252 8.58 -30.10 10.48
N ASP A 253 7.83 -30.51 11.48
CA ASP A 253 8.39 -30.75 12.81
C ASP A 253 9.15 -32.08 12.88
N SER A 254 9.71 -32.40 14.05
CA SER A 254 10.45 -33.65 14.28
C SER A 254 9.61 -34.92 14.11
N ASP A 255 8.28 -34.81 14.20
CA ASP A 255 7.34 -35.91 13.98
C ASP A 255 6.88 -35.99 12.52
N GLY A 256 7.35 -35.08 11.65
CA GLY A 256 7.01 -34.98 10.24
C GLY A 256 5.69 -34.26 9.96
N LYS A 257 5.05 -33.65 10.97
CA LYS A 257 3.80 -32.90 10.76
C LYS A 257 4.10 -31.57 10.08
N LEU A 258 3.20 -31.14 9.20
CA LEU A 258 3.36 -29.93 8.41
C LEU A 258 2.77 -28.72 9.14
N TRP A 259 3.51 -27.63 9.11
CA TRP A 259 3.19 -26.33 9.70
C TRP A 259 3.38 -25.25 8.65
N VAL A 260 2.66 -24.16 8.80
CA VAL A 260 2.80 -22.95 7.99
C VAL A 260 3.24 -21.81 8.90
N GLY A 261 4.37 -21.19 8.54
CA GLY A 261 4.83 -19.94 9.13
C GLY A 261 4.48 -18.76 8.22
N GLU A 262 3.84 -17.74 8.76
CA GLU A 262 3.56 -16.49 8.04
C GLU A 262 3.65 -15.28 8.98
N SER A 263 4.02 -14.14 8.41
CA SER A 263 3.91 -12.83 9.06
C SER A 263 2.76 -12.09 8.38
N GLY A 264 1.72 -11.70 9.13
CA GLY A 264 0.55 -11.00 8.60
C GLY A 264 -0.78 -11.69 8.87
N HIS A 265 -0.81 -12.59 9.85
CA HIS A 265 -2.03 -13.28 10.26
C HIS A 265 -2.83 -12.42 11.23
N GLU A 266 -4.11 -12.16 10.94
CA GLU A 266 -4.98 -11.34 11.80
C GLU A 266 -5.44 -12.18 13.02
N ASN A 267 -5.09 -11.75 14.23
CA ASN A 267 -5.54 -12.38 15.47
C ASN A 267 -6.99 -12.01 15.85
N GLU A 268 -7.52 -12.55 16.96
CA GLU A 268 -8.89 -12.28 17.43
C GLU A 268 -9.14 -10.79 17.73
N GLU A 269 -8.09 -10.05 18.11
CA GLU A 269 -8.10 -8.61 18.36
C GLU A 269 -8.12 -7.78 17.05
N GLY A 270 -7.78 -8.39 15.91
CA GLY A 270 -7.67 -7.73 14.61
C GLY A 270 -6.28 -7.13 14.34
N GLU A 271 -5.25 -7.63 15.00
CA GLU A 271 -3.86 -7.25 14.83
C GLU A 271 -3.14 -8.26 13.93
N ASP A 272 -2.33 -7.78 13.01
CA ASP A 272 -1.53 -8.64 12.13
C ASP A 272 -0.25 -9.07 12.87
N ILE A 273 -0.08 -10.38 13.05
CA ILE A 273 1.03 -10.97 13.81
C ILE A 273 1.77 -12.07 13.03
N ILE A 274 2.92 -12.48 13.56
CA ILE A 274 3.68 -13.63 13.08
C ILE A 274 3.18 -14.90 13.76
N VAL A 275 2.77 -15.89 12.98
CA VAL A 275 2.26 -17.18 13.47
C VAL A 275 3.02 -18.34 12.85
N VAL A 276 3.09 -19.43 13.60
CA VAL A 276 3.43 -20.76 13.08
C VAL A 276 2.32 -21.69 13.51
N MET A 277 1.52 -22.15 12.56
CA MET A 277 0.29 -22.90 12.85
C MET A 277 0.22 -24.21 12.05
N PRO A 278 -0.57 -25.21 12.49
CA PRO A 278 -0.71 -26.47 11.77
C PRO A 278 -1.24 -26.24 10.34
N TRP A 279 -0.71 -26.99 9.39
CA TRP A 279 -1.14 -26.92 7.99
C TRP A 279 -2.64 -27.10 7.82
N GLU A 280 -3.25 -28.05 8.55
CA GLU A 280 -4.68 -28.33 8.44
C GLU A 280 -5.55 -27.14 8.86
N GLU A 281 -5.12 -26.39 9.86
CA GLU A 281 -5.80 -25.19 10.34
C GLU A 281 -5.70 -24.07 9.30
N TRP A 282 -4.48 -23.78 8.84
CA TRP A 282 -4.22 -22.77 7.81
C TRP A 282 -4.95 -23.11 6.51
N TRP A 283 -4.86 -24.35 6.04
CA TRP A 283 -5.48 -24.81 4.80
C TRP A 283 -7.01 -24.82 4.87
N GLN A 284 -7.58 -25.11 6.05
CA GLN A 284 -9.03 -24.98 6.24
C GLN A 284 -9.47 -23.52 6.19
N PHE A 285 -8.71 -22.60 6.80
CA PHE A 285 -8.99 -21.17 6.76
C PHE A 285 -9.00 -20.64 5.31
N GLU A 286 -7.93 -20.87 4.56
CA GLU A 286 -7.80 -20.39 3.16
C GLU A 286 -8.91 -20.89 2.23
N GLN A 287 -9.41 -22.11 2.46
CA GLN A 287 -10.47 -22.69 1.63
C GLN A 287 -11.89 -22.25 2.02
N THR A 288 -12.13 -21.88 3.28
CA THR A 288 -13.50 -21.78 3.79
C THR A 288 -13.83 -20.48 4.53
N GLN A 289 -12.83 -19.77 5.03
CA GLN A 289 -13.00 -18.61 5.90
C GLN A 289 -12.41 -17.32 5.31
N ASP A 290 -11.36 -17.42 4.48
CA ASP A 290 -10.82 -16.25 3.80
C ASP A 290 -11.81 -15.72 2.74
N ASP A 291 -12.37 -14.53 3.00
CA ASP A 291 -13.38 -13.89 2.16
C ASP A 291 -12.78 -13.02 1.03
N SER A 292 -11.44 -13.02 0.89
CA SER A 292 -10.68 -12.26 -0.11
C SER A 292 -10.37 -13.03 -1.41
N ASP A 293 -10.83 -14.28 -1.49
CA ASP A 293 -10.62 -15.20 -2.62
C ASP A 293 -9.13 -15.44 -2.93
N PRO A 294 -8.42 -16.18 -2.05
CA PRO A 294 -6.98 -16.37 -2.15
C PRO A 294 -6.60 -17.33 -3.29
N HIS A 295 -5.50 -16.98 -3.97
CA HIS A 295 -4.87 -17.79 -5.01
C HIS A 295 -3.48 -18.18 -4.54
N ILE A 296 -3.19 -19.48 -4.47
CA ILE A 296 -2.02 -19.98 -3.76
C ILE A 296 -1.18 -20.86 -4.68
N ALA A 297 0.10 -20.53 -4.83
CA ALA A 297 1.11 -21.32 -5.50
C ALA A 297 2.17 -21.81 -4.51
N LEU A 298 2.39 -23.13 -4.50
CA LEU A 298 3.51 -23.77 -3.82
C LEU A 298 4.73 -23.80 -4.75
N LEU A 299 5.85 -23.28 -4.27
CA LEU A 299 7.13 -23.20 -4.93
C LEU A 299 8.12 -24.10 -4.16
N PRO A 300 8.31 -25.36 -4.61
CA PRO A 300 9.21 -26.28 -3.92
C PRO A 300 10.66 -25.80 -4.00
N LEU A 301 11.43 -25.95 -2.93
CA LEU A 301 12.87 -25.71 -2.99
C LEU A 301 13.56 -26.68 -3.96
N HIS A 302 14.54 -26.17 -4.70
CA HIS A 302 15.42 -27.00 -5.51
C HIS A 302 16.11 -28.04 -4.60
N PRO A 303 16.29 -29.30 -5.05
CA PRO A 303 16.92 -30.34 -4.23
C PRO A 303 18.29 -29.96 -3.64
N ASP A 304 19.06 -29.15 -4.35
CA ASP A 304 20.37 -28.68 -3.86
C ASP A 304 20.27 -27.55 -2.82
N MET A 305 19.21 -26.72 -2.87
CA MET A 305 18.92 -25.76 -1.80
C MET A 305 18.38 -26.49 -0.57
N ARG A 306 17.48 -27.46 -0.77
CA ARG A 306 16.93 -28.28 0.31
C ARG A 306 18.01 -29.01 1.11
N LYS A 307 19.07 -29.51 0.45
CA LYS A 307 20.23 -30.11 1.13
C LYS A 307 21.02 -29.13 2.01
N LYS A 308 21.02 -27.84 1.66
CA LYS A 308 21.71 -26.78 2.43
C LYS A 308 20.85 -26.24 3.56
N PHE A 309 19.53 -26.29 3.40
CA PHE A 309 18.56 -25.74 4.33
C PHE A 309 18.70 -26.37 5.72
N ASN A 310 19.17 -25.58 6.69
CA ASN A 310 19.23 -26.00 8.09
C ASN A 310 17.86 -25.85 8.76
N GLU A 311 17.12 -26.95 8.78
CA GLU A 311 15.77 -27.03 9.35
C GLU A 311 15.71 -26.70 10.85
N THR A 312 16.76 -27.03 11.62
CA THR A 312 16.80 -26.69 13.05
C THR A 312 16.89 -25.17 13.24
N ALA A 313 17.79 -24.51 12.50
CA ALA A 313 17.93 -23.06 12.56
C ALA A 313 16.66 -22.34 12.07
N ALA A 314 16.01 -22.87 11.03
CA ALA A 314 14.73 -22.34 10.53
C ALA A 314 13.63 -22.39 11.61
N TRP A 315 13.50 -23.52 12.32
CA TRP A 315 12.55 -23.66 13.42
C TRP A 315 12.86 -22.78 14.62
N GLU A 316 14.13 -22.64 15.00
CA GLU A 316 14.55 -21.73 16.07
C GLU A 316 14.17 -20.29 15.74
N TYR A 317 14.41 -19.85 14.51
CA TYR A 317 14.02 -18.54 14.03
C TYR A 317 12.50 -18.36 14.03
N ALA A 318 11.75 -19.28 13.42
CA ALA A 318 10.29 -19.21 13.34
C ALA A 318 9.65 -19.08 14.74
N LYS A 319 10.13 -19.88 15.71
CA LYS A 319 9.68 -19.82 17.10
C LYS A 319 10.07 -18.51 17.79
N SER A 320 11.25 -17.96 17.49
CA SER A 320 11.71 -16.70 18.07
C SER A 320 10.91 -15.49 17.62
N MET A 321 10.28 -15.57 16.44
CA MET A 321 9.50 -14.50 15.83
C MET A 321 8.00 -14.63 16.07
N SER A 322 7.50 -15.82 16.41
CA SER A 322 6.07 -16.03 16.66
C SER A 322 5.55 -15.10 17.76
N GLY A 323 4.45 -14.41 17.49
CA GLY A 323 3.80 -13.44 18.36
C GLY A 323 4.30 -12.00 18.21
N TYR A 324 5.37 -11.75 17.44
CA TYR A 324 5.73 -10.37 17.08
C TYR A 324 4.72 -9.79 16.07
N PRO A 325 4.55 -8.45 16.05
CA PRO A 325 3.67 -7.79 15.09
C PRO A 325 4.21 -7.91 13.65
N TYR A 326 3.32 -7.72 12.68
CA TYR A 326 3.67 -7.64 11.26
C TYR A 326 4.70 -6.53 10.99
N GLY A 327 5.57 -6.75 10.00
CA GLY A 327 6.66 -5.86 9.64
C GLY A 327 6.25 -4.58 8.92
N TYR A 328 5.40 -3.75 9.52
CA TYR A 328 4.96 -2.49 8.91
C TYR A 328 6.09 -1.47 8.76
N HIS A 329 7.09 -1.48 9.65
CA HIS A 329 8.18 -0.49 9.66
C HIS A 329 9.10 -0.57 8.43
N ASN A 330 9.26 -1.76 7.84
CA ASN A 330 10.16 -1.97 6.70
C ASN A 330 9.44 -2.11 5.35
N MET A 331 8.15 -2.46 5.35
CA MET A 331 7.42 -2.80 4.12
C MET A 331 7.55 -1.71 3.03
N ILE A 332 7.35 -0.43 3.37
CA ILE A 332 7.39 0.66 2.37
C ILE A 332 8.79 0.90 1.81
N PHE A 333 9.84 0.61 2.58
CA PHE A 333 11.21 0.90 2.17
C PHE A 333 11.80 -0.16 1.25
N SER A 334 11.17 -1.34 1.13
CA SER A 334 11.68 -2.44 0.31
C SER A 334 11.58 -2.21 -1.21
N TRP A 335 10.98 -1.11 -1.65
CA TRP A 335 10.89 -0.75 -3.07
C TRP A 335 11.28 0.71 -3.36
N ILE A 336 11.81 1.46 -2.37
CA ILE A 336 12.23 2.87 -2.53
C ILE A 336 13.75 2.95 -2.50
N ASP A 337 14.38 2.46 -3.56
CA ASP A 337 15.83 2.27 -3.56
C ASP A 337 16.59 3.42 -4.27
N THR A 338 15.91 4.11 -5.19
CA THR A 338 16.52 5.13 -6.07
C THR A 338 15.96 6.53 -5.83
N LEU A 339 16.58 7.59 -6.35
CA LEU A 339 16.11 8.98 -6.09
C LEU A 339 14.83 9.34 -6.87
N SER A 340 14.64 8.69 -8.01
CA SER A 340 13.49 8.77 -8.90
C SER A 340 13.05 7.33 -9.21
N ASP A 341 12.02 7.10 -10.02
CA ASP A 341 11.81 5.77 -10.62
C ASP A 341 11.48 4.60 -9.64
N ASN A 342 10.94 4.90 -8.47
CA ASN A 342 10.38 3.88 -7.54
C ASN A 342 8.84 3.85 -7.52
N TYR A 343 8.21 4.80 -8.20
CA TYR A 343 6.78 5.03 -8.09
C TYR A 343 6.13 5.01 -9.48
N PRO A 344 5.05 4.23 -9.66
CA PRO A 344 4.27 4.27 -10.88
C PRO A 344 3.70 5.67 -11.17
N PRO A 345 3.87 6.23 -12.38
CA PRO A 345 3.22 7.49 -12.72
C PRO A 345 1.68 7.40 -12.56
N PRO A 346 1.00 8.41 -11.99
CA PRO A 346 1.51 9.73 -11.57
C PRO A 346 1.94 9.82 -10.10
N LEU A 347 2.16 8.70 -9.40
CA LEU A 347 2.67 8.71 -8.04
C LEU A 347 4.09 9.26 -8.01
N ASP A 348 4.35 10.12 -7.04
CA ASP A 348 5.69 10.59 -6.68
C ASP A 348 5.84 10.57 -5.16
N ALA A 349 7.04 10.87 -4.66
CA ALA A 349 7.32 10.87 -3.22
C ALA A 349 6.39 11.82 -2.44
N HIS A 350 5.86 12.89 -3.05
CA HIS A 350 4.92 13.80 -2.41
C HIS A 350 3.51 13.21 -2.31
N VAL A 351 3.07 12.42 -3.30
CA VAL A 351 1.82 11.67 -3.22
C VAL A 351 1.92 10.58 -2.16
N VAL A 352 3.05 9.89 -2.06
CA VAL A 352 3.30 8.92 -0.98
C VAL A 352 3.28 9.60 0.38
N ALA A 353 4.00 10.71 0.55
CA ALA A 353 3.96 11.53 1.76
C ALA A 353 2.53 12.05 2.07
N SER A 354 1.71 12.31 1.05
CA SER A 354 0.32 12.74 1.20
C SER A 354 -0.56 11.61 1.77
N VAL A 355 -0.39 10.40 1.24
CA VAL A 355 -1.06 9.19 1.75
C VAL A 355 -0.58 8.86 3.16
N MET A 356 0.73 8.94 3.42
CA MET A 356 1.32 8.77 4.75
C MET A 356 0.77 9.79 5.76
N THR A 357 0.63 11.05 5.37
CA THR A 357 0.06 12.11 6.22
C THR A 357 -1.41 11.81 6.54
N MET A 358 -2.21 11.41 5.55
CA MET A 358 -3.60 11.05 5.77
C MET A 358 -3.74 9.83 6.68
N TRP A 359 -2.96 8.78 6.43
CA TRP A 359 -2.97 7.55 7.21
C TRP A 359 -2.48 7.76 8.65
N SER A 360 -1.51 8.67 8.87
CA SER A 360 -1.08 9.15 10.20
C SER A 360 -2.19 9.72 11.06
N HIS A 361 -3.17 10.36 10.44
CA HIS A 361 -4.30 10.94 11.16
C HIS A 361 -5.47 9.95 11.32
N ILE A 362 -5.64 9.02 10.37
CA ILE A 362 -6.72 8.02 10.38
C ILE A 362 -6.42 6.86 11.34
N GLN A 363 -5.17 6.40 11.37
CA GLN A 363 -4.69 5.31 12.20
C GLN A 363 -3.31 5.66 12.80
N PRO A 364 -3.25 6.59 13.77
CA PRO A 364 -1.99 7.12 14.30
C PRO A 364 -1.10 6.05 14.94
N ALA A 365 -1.69 5.02 15.54
CA ALA A 365 -0.94 3.89 16.10
C ALA A 365 -0.23 3.06 15.01
N TYR A 366 -0.89 2.83 13.86
CA TYR A 366 -0.29 2.10 12.74
C TYR A 366 0.73 2.95 11.98
N ALA A 367 0.45 4.24 11.78
CA ALA A 367 1.34 5.12 11.02
C ALA A 367 2.67 5.42 11.73
N ALA A 368 2.64 5.56 13.07
CA ALA A 368 3.87 5.64 13.87
C ALA A 368 4.74 4.39 13.66
N ASN A 369 4.09 3.23 13.54
CA ASN A 369 4.72 1.93 13.28
C ASN A 369 5.09 1.69 11.81
N MET A 370 4.71 2.56 10.87
CA MET A 370 4.96 2.33 9.44
C MET A 370 6.18 3.10 8.91
N TRP A 371 6.54 4.25 9.49
CA TRP A 371 7.68 5.03 8.97
C TRP A 371 8.39 5.91 9.98
N ASN A 372 7.75 6.40 11.05
CA ASN A 372 8.39 7.39 11.92
C ASN A 372 9.67 6.84 12.57
N GLU A 373 9.61 5.67 13.20
CA GLU A 373 10.79 5.05 13.79
C GLU A 373 11.83 4.68 12.73
N ALA A 374 11.40 4.17 11.57
CA ALA A 374 12.28 3.76 10.49
C ALA A 374 13.05 4.95 9.88
N LEU A 375 12.40 6.10 9.73
CA LEU A 375 13.02 7.35 9.28
C LEU A 375 13.98 7.91 10.34
N ASN A 376 13.60 7.83 11.62
CA ASN A 376 14.47 8.21 12.72
C ASN A 376 15.74 7.34 12.77
N LYS A 377 15.63 6.02 12.56
CA LYS A 377 16.80 5.13 12.47
C LYS A 377 17.74 5.54 11.33
N ARG A 378 17.21 5.83 10.14
CA ARG A 378 17.99 6.32 8.99
C ARG A 378 18.70 7.64 9.27
N LEU A 379 18.09 8.55 10.05
CA LEU A 379 18.71 9.78 10.51
C LEU A 379 19.58 9.62 11.77
N ASN A 380 19.61 8.45 12.40
CA ASN A 380 20.19 8.25 13.73
C ASN A 380 19.64 9.27 14.76
N THR A 381 18.32 9.45 14.77
CA THR A 381 17.54 10.26 15.71
C THR A 381 16.52 9.39 16.44
N THR A 382 15.78 9.96 17.40
CA THR A 382 14.70 9.28 18.10
C THR A 382 13.57 10.25 18.38
N GLY A 383 12.32 9.83 18.14
CA GLY A 383 11.13 10.55 18.58
C GLY A 383 10.77 11.81 17.76
N LEU A 384 11.39 12.01 16.60
CA LEU A 384 10.95 13.03 15.65
C LEU A 384 9.70 12.54 14.91
N ASP A 385 8.71 13.41 14.74
CA ASP A 385 7.59 13.16 13.84
C ASP A 385 8.00 13.41 12.37
N LEU A 386 7.13 13.08 11.42
CA LEU A 386 7.46 13.21 9.99
C LEU A 386 7.87 14.66 9.58
N PRO A 387 7.17 15.73 10.00
CA PRO A 387 7.63 17.10 9.78
C PRO A 387 9.02 17.37 10.36
N ASP A 388 9.28 16.98 11.61
CA ASP A 388 10.58 17.20 12.25
C ASP A 388 11.70 16.38 11.59
N VAL A 389 11.41 15.17 11.11
CA VAL A 389 12.32 14.35 10.30
C VAL A 389 12.71 15.07 9.02
N ILE A 390 11.75 15.65 8.29
CA ILE A 390 12.01 16.39 7.05
C ILE A 390 12.90 17.60 7.34
N VAL A 391 12.57 18.40 8.36
CA VAL A 391 13.36 19.57 8.77
C VAL A 391 14.78 19.18 9.18
N GLU A 392 14.93 18.11 9.97
CA GLU A 392 16.24 17.61 10.41
C GLU A 392 17.07 17.05 9.24
N SER A 393 16.43 16.38 8.29
CA SER A 393 17.06 15.89 7.06
C SER A 393 17.62 17.06 6.25
N GLU A 394 16.80 18.09 6.00
CA GLU A 394 17.22 19.31 5.30
C GLU A 394 18.35 20.04 6.04
N ARG A 395 18.28 20.15 7.38
CA ARG A 395 19.33 20.74 8.21
C ARG A 395 20.67 20.01 8.05
N ARG A 396 20.64 18.71 7.78
CA ARG A 396 21.83 17.87 7.52
C ARG A 396 22.26 17.83 6.06
N GLY A 397 21.54 18.54 5.18
CA GLY A 397 21.82 18.54 3.74
C GLY A 397 21.46 17.23 3.04
N ILE A 398 20.57 16.43 3.63
CA ILE A 398 20.05 15.19 3.05
C ILE A 398 18.63 15.50 2.56
N SER A 399 18.35 15.31 1.27
CA SER A 399 16.98 15.48 0.77
C SER A 399 16.08 14.36 1.31
N PHE A 400 14.77 14.61 1.41
CA PHE A 400 13.85 13.59 1.90
C PHE A 400 13.85 12.34 1.02
N GLU A 401 13.94 12.50 -0.30
CA GLU A 401 14.08 11.38 -1.24
C GLU A 401 15.35 10.58 -0.95
N LYS A 402 16.47 11.26 -0.71
CA LYS A 402 17.73 10.57 -0.37
C LYS A 402 17.64 9.83 0.95
N LEU A 403 16.91 10.36 1.93
CA LEU A 403 16.67 9.69 3.20
C LEU A 403 15.91 8.38 2.99
N LEU A 404 14.88 8.36 2.14
CA LEU A 404 14.10 7.15 1.84
C LEU A 404 14.96 6.04 1.22
N THR A 405 15.94 6.38 0.37
CA THR A 405 16.87 5.43 -0.28
C THR A 405 17.94 4.82 0.63
N ILE A 406 17.93 5.10 1.94
CA ILE A 406 18.88 4.46 2.86
C ILE A 406 18.35 3.05 3.14
N PRO A 407 19.12 1.99 2.81
CA PRO A 407 18.66 0.62 3.00
C PRO A 407 18.31 0.34 4.45
N GLU A 408 17.14 -0.27 4.65
CA GLU A 408 16.74 -0.90 5.89
C GLU A 408 17.77 -1.98 6.27
N LYS A 409 17.93 -2.21 7.58
CA LYS A 409 18.86 -3.22 8.08
C LYS A 409 18.13 -4.29 8.87
N ASP A 410 18.46 -5.55 8.59
CA ASP A 410 17.82 -6.70 9.25
C ASP A 410 18.03 -6.74 10.78
N ASP A 411 19.07 -6.06 11.27
CA ASP A 411 19.40 -5.97 12.69
C ASP A 411 18.72 -4.79 13.42
N TRP A 412 17.94 -3.97 12.72
CA TRP A 412 17.17 -2.90 13.34
C TRP A 412 16.01 -3.45 14.16
N VAL A 413 15.93 -2.98 15.41
CA VAL A 413 14.87 -3.32 16.36
C VAL A 413 14.07 -2.08 16.70
N TYR A 414 12.75 -2.18 16.56
CA TYR A 414 11.76 -1.12 16.78
C TYR A 414 11.17 -1.19 18.19
N SER A 415 10.37 -0.20 18.58
CA SER A 415 9.75 -0.16 19.90
C SER A 415 8.82 -1.35 20.19
N ASP A 416 8.27 -1.95 19.14
CA ASP A 416 7.41 -3.14 19.15
C ASP A 416 8.16 -4.44 18.77
N GLY A 417 9.48 -4.38 18.59
CA GLY A 417 10.34 -5.54 18.40
C GLY A 417 11.02 -5.62 17.04
N LYS A 418 11.32 -6.84 16.60
CA LYS A 418 11.82 -7.06 15.23
C LYS A 418 10.67 -6.89 14.24
N SER A 419 10.94 -6.20 13.14
CA SER A 419 9.95 -5.94 12.11
C SER A 419 10.27 -6.83 10.90
N THR A 420 9.38 -7.77 10.56
CA THR A 420 9.54 -8.62 9.38
C THR A 420 8.20 -8.74 8.66
N SER A 421 8.11 -8.22 7.44
CA SER A 421 6.95 -8.43 6.57
C SER A 421 6.83 -9.90 6.16
N CYS A 422 5.78 -10.26 5.43
CA CYS A 422 5.50 -11.64 5.01
C CYS A 422 6.72 -12.29 4.35
N VAL A 423 7.35 -11.60 3.39
CA VAL A 423 8.49 -12.13 2.63
C VAL A 423 9.80 -12.04 3.41
N VAL A 424 9.99 -10.96 4.18
CA VAL A 424 11.20 -10.76 5.00
C VAL A 424 11.31 -11.87 6.05
N PHE A 425 10.17 -12.27 6.64
CA PHE A 425 10.14 -13.39 7.58
C PHE A 425 10.73 -14.67 6.95
N ILE A 426 10.37 -14.98 5.71
CA ILE A 426 10.86 -16.16 5.00
C ILE A 426 12.32 -16.01 4.59
N LEU A 427 12.72 -14.83 4.09
CA LEU A 427 14.09 -14.62 3.62
C LEU A 427 15.10 -14.56 4.77
N GLU A 428 14.75 -13.99 5.92
CA GLU A 428 15.54 -14.10 7.14
C GLU A 428 15.64 -15.56 7.60
N MET A 429 14.55 -16.34 7.51
CA MET A 429 14.60 -17.79 7.76
C MET A 429 15.57 -18.50 6.82
N TYR A 430 15.52 -18.21 5.51
CA TYR A 430 16.43 -18.76 4.52
C TYR A 430 17.89 -18.36 4.80
N LYS A 431 18.11 -17.13 5.26
CA LYS A 431 19.43 -16.60 5.62
C LYS A 431 20.01 -17.33 6.83
N VAL A 432 19.27 -17.47 7.93
CA VAL A 432 19.74 -18.25 9.09
C VAL A 432 19.82 -19.75 8.81
N ALA A 433 19.03 -20.25 7.86
CA ALA A 433 19.09 -21.63 7.40
C ALA A 433 20.24 -21.90 6.41
N GLY A 434 21.05 -20.90 6.06
CA GLY A 434 22.27 -21.04 5.25
C GLY A 434 22.06 -20.99 3.73
N LEU A 435 20.89 -20.60 3.23
CA LEU A 435 20.62 -20.55 1.78
C LEU A 435 21.36 -19.40 1.07
N PHE A 436 21.68 -18.33 1.79
CA PHE A 436 22.42 -17.18 1.27
C PHE A 436 23.95 -17.27 1.47
N ASP A 437 24.47 -18.37 2.01
CA ASP A 437 25.92 -18.49 2.23
C ASP A 437 26.72 -18.56 0.91
N PRO A 438 27.89 -17.89 0.83
CA PRO A 438 28.60 -17.18 1.91
C PRO A 438 28.27 -15.67 2.01
N ILE A 439 27.30 -15.18 1.25
CA ILE A 439 27.01 -13.74 1.13
C ILE A 439 25.98 -13.23 2.13
N ALA A 440 25.46 -14.09 3.02
CA ALA A 440 24.39 -13.77 3.98
C ALA A 440 24.62 -12.47 4.77
N SER A 441 25.87 -12.16 5.14
CA SER A 441 26.23 -10.92 5.86
C SER A 441 26.13 -9.64 5.03
N SER A 442 26.11 -9.75 3.71
CA SER A 442 25.99 -8.64 2.75
C SER A 442 24.59 -8.56 2.14
N MET A 443 23.62 -9.32 2.67
CA MET A 443 22.22 -9.31 2.26
C MET A 443 21.38 -8.63 3.33
N GLN A 444 20.50 -7.72 2.91
CA GLN A 444 19.44 -7.17 3.74
C GLN A 444 18.11 -7.78 3.26
N ALA A 445 17.57 -8.76 3.98
CA ALA A 445 16.29 -9.37 3.64
C ALA A 445 15.16 -8.33 3.63
N THR A 446 15.27 -7.29 4.46
CA THR A 446 14.33 -6.15 4.49
C THR A 446 14.22 -5.36 3.19
N GLU A 447 15.16 -5.52 2.27
CA GLU A 447 15.18 -4.85 0.96
C GLU A 447 14.56 -5.71 -0.16
N PHE A 448 13.92 -6.82 0.19
CA PHE A 448 13.30 -7.71 -0.80
C PHE A 448 11.80 -7.51 -0.85
N THR A 449 11.28 -7.38 -2.07
CA THR A 449 9.86 -7.52 -2.36
C THR A 449 9.48 -9.00 -2.56
N ILE A 450 8.18 -9.29 -2.65
CA ILE A 450 7.69 -10.62 -2.99
C ILE A 450 8.20 -11.06 -4.38
N LYS A 451 8.31 -10.11 -5.34
CA LYS A 451 8.88 -10.38 -6.66
C LYS A 451 10.30 -10.88 -6.55
N ASP A 452 11.13 -10.16 -5.80
CA ASP A 452 12.53 -10.52 -5.65
C ASP A 452 12.71 -11.91 -5.04
N ALA A 453 11.86 -12.25 -4.06
CA ALA A 453 11.91 -13.55 -3.41
C ALA A 453 11.60 -14.71 -4.34
N TYR A 454 10.49 -14.68 -5.10
CA TYR A 454 10.17 -15.78 -6.02
C TYR A 454 11.07 -15.80 -7.26
N SER A 455 11.76 -14.69 -7.56
CA SER A 455 12.75 -14.62 -8.64
C SER A 455 14.08 -15.27 -8.28
N LEU A 456 14.40 -15.44 -6.98
CA LEU A 456 15.59 -16.16 -6.55
C LEU A 456 15.62 -17.57 -7.14
N ASN A 457 16.79 -18.00 -7.60
CA ASN A 457 17.01 -19.30 -8.22
C ASN A 457 17.04 -20.47 -7.21
N PHE A 458 16.27 -20.35 -6.12
CA PHE A 458 16.21 -21.29 -5.02
C PHE A 458 15.22 -22.44 -5.24
N PHE A 459 14.29 -22.27 -6.17
CA PHE A 459 13.14 -23.14 -6.33
C PHE A 459 13.36 -24.19 -7.41
N GLU A 460 12.45 -25.16 -7.49
CA GLU A 460 12.49 -26.20 -8.50
C GLU A 460 12.33 -25.60 -9.92
N ASN A 461 13.21 -26.01 -10.82
CA ASN A 461 13.24 -25.59 -12.24
C ASN A 461 13.00 -26.75 -13.21
N ASN A 462 12.87 -27.98 -12.70
CA ASN A 462 12.56 -29.17 -13.48
C ASN A 462 11.17 -29.70 -13.12
N MET A 463 10.23 -29.52 -14.06
CA MET A 463 8.85 -29.98 -13.91
C MET A 463 8.72 -31.49 -13.66
N THR A 464 9.69 -32.31 -14.07
CA THR A 464 9.63 -33.77 -13.81
C THR A 464 9.91 -34.15 -12.36
N ARG A 465 10.33 -33.19 -11.52
CA ARG A 465 10.57 -33.39 -10.08
C ARG A 465 9.46 -32.79 -9.22
N LEU A 466 8.52 -32.07 -9.81
CA LEU A 466 7.34 -31.60 -9.09
C LEU A 466 6.47 -32.81 -8.69
N PRO A 467 5.70 -32.70 -7.58
CA PRO A 467 4.81 -33.78 -7.16
C PRO A 467 3.82 -34.19 -8.26
N ASP A 468 3.41 -35.45 -8.30
CA ASP A 468 2.53 -35.99 -9.36
C ASP A 468 1.16 -35.31 -9.44
N TRP A 469 0.69 -34.73 -8.33
CA TRP A 469 -0.55 -33.95 -8.27
C TRP A 469 -0.40 -32.54 -8.85
N CYS A 470 0.83 -32.04 -8.96
CA CYS A 470 1.13 -30.70 -9.46
C CYS A 470 0.70 -30.56 -10.94
N ASN A 471 -0.02 -29.49 -11.25
CA ASN A 471 -0.58 -29.24 -12.59
C ASN A 471 -1.52 -30.33 -13.13
N LYS A 472 -1.95 -31.34 -12.34
CA LYS A 472 -2.69 -32.51 -12.87
C LYS A 472 -4.02 -32.13 -13.54
N ASN A 473 -4.73 -31.15 -12.98
CA ASN A 473 -6.06 -30.72 -13.42
C ASN A 473 -6.04 -29.47 -14.32
N ASP A 474 -4.86 -28.96 -14.71
CA ASP A 474 -4.73 -27.77 -15.56
C ASP A 474 -4.12 -28.11 -16.92
N SER A 475 -4.65 -27.51 -17.97
CA SER A 475 -4.13 -27.65 -19.35
C SER A 475 -2.82 -26.87 -19.54
N VAL A 476 -2.61 -25.82 -18.77
CA VAL A 476 -1.38 -25.04 -18.74
C VAL A 476 -0.49 -25.58 -17.62
N LYS A 477 0.73 -26.00 -17.98
CA LYS A 477 1.71 -26.51 -17.02
C LYS A 477 2.61 -25.37 -16.54
N MET A 478 2.56 -25.07 -15.25
CA MET A 478 3.41 -24.07 -14.60
C MET A 478 4.66 -24.73 -14.02
N PRO A 479 5.79 -24.01 -13.89
CA PRO A 479 7.01 -24.55 -13.29
C PRO A 479 6.94 -24.71 -11.75
N TYR A 480 5.78 -24.44 -11.17
CA TYR A 480 5.44 -24.56 -9.75
C TYR A 480 3.99 -25.08 -9.63
N CYS A 481 3.50 -25.27 -8.40
CA CYS A 481 2.22 -25.95 -8.15
C CYS A 481 1.16 -24.99 -7.63
N GLN A 482 0.23 -24.56 -8.48
CA GLN A 482 -0.91 -23.76 -8.02
C GLN A 482 -1.97 -24.64 -7.35
N ILE A 483 -2.07 -24.53 -6.02
CA ILE A 483 -2.90 -25.40 -5.16
C ILE A 483 -4.29 -24.84 -4.89
N LEU A 484 -4.49 -23.52 -4.99
CA LEU A 484 -5.78 -22.85 -4.77
C LEU A 484 -6.00 -21.69 -5.76
N GLY A 485 -7.27 -21.41 -6.06
CA GLY A 485 -7.72 -20.17 -6.67
C GLY A 485 -8.18 -20.29 -8.12
N LYS A 486 -9.13 -19.43 -8.49
CA LYS A 486 -9.79 -19.33 -9.80
C LYS A 486 -8.88 -18.83 -10.90
N TYR A 487 -8.07 -17.81 -10.62
CA TYR A 487 -7.18 -17.15 -11.55
C TYR A 487 -5.80 -17.81 -11.58
N ARG A 488 -5.17 -17.86 -12.75
CA ARG A 488 -3.83 -18.39 -12.92
C ARG A 488 -2.82 -17.47 -12.26
N MET A 489 -2.04 -18.03 -11.35
CA MET A 489 -0.92 -17.36 -10.68
C MET A 489 0.27 -17.33 -11.63
N GLU A 490 0.44 -16.21 -12.32
CA GLU A 490 1.67 -15.90 -13.08
C GLU A 490 2.71 -15.34 -12.10
N LEU A 491 3.92 -15.88 -12.09
CA LEU A 491 5.05 -15.38 -11.31
C LEU A 491 6.15 -14.96 -12.30
N PRO A 492 6.14 -13.70 -12.80
CA PRO A 492 7.13 -13.20 -13.74
C PRO A 492 8.56 -13.40 -13.22
N ASP A 493 9.52 -13.72 -14.07
CA ASP A 493 10.92 -13.92 -13.66
C ASP A 493 11.13 -15.01 -12.58
N TYR A 494 10.17 -15.91 -12.37
CA TYR A 494 10.27 -17.02 -11.41
C TYR A 494 11.59 -17.78 -11.58
N ASN A 495 12.34 -17.90 -10.48
CA ASN A 495 13.51 -18.77 -10.39
C ASN A 495 14.63 -18.46 -11.40
N THR A 496 14.85 -17.18 -11.69
CA THR A 496 15.82 -16.70 -12.71
C THR A 496 17.10 -16.09 -12.12
N MET A 497 17.07 -15.63 -10.87
CA MET A 497 18.10 -14.75 -10.30
C MET A 497 18.99 -15.47 -9.29
N GLN A 498 20.30 -15.44 -9.52
CA GLN A 498 21.27 -15.88 -8.52
C GLN A 498 21.49 -14.76 -7.48
N PRO A 499 21.44 -15.05 -6.17
CA PRO A 499 21.76 -14.06 -5.14
C PRO A 499 23.17 -13.46 -5.31
N TYR A 500 23.30 -12.16 -5.07
CA TYR A 500 24.58 -11.43 -5.07
C TYR A 500 24.62 -10.38 -3.94
N PRO A 501 25.81 -9.96 -3.47
CA PRO A 501 25.92 -8.99 -2.36
C PRO A 501 25.22 -7.67 -2.66
N HIS A 502 24.53 -7.10 -1.65
CA HIS A 502 23.77 -5.85 -1.76
C HIS A 502 22.66 -5.85 -2.82
N MET A 503 22.12 -7.03 -3.13
CA MET A 503 20.97 -7.20 -4.02
C MET A 503 19.77 -6.41 -3.50
N ASN A 504 19.10 -5.70 -4.41
CA ASN A 504 17.91 -4.88 -4.17
C ASN A 504 18.09 -3.68 -3.24
N GLU A 505 19.32 -3.22 -2.96
CA GLU A 505 19.52 -1.98 -2.18
C GLU A 505 19.45 -0.70 -3.04
N LYS A 506 19.37 -0.83 -4.37
CA LYS A 506 19.54 0.25 -5.37
C LYS A 506 18.71 0.05 -6.65
N CYS A 507 17.60 -0.68 -6.57
CA CYS A 507 16.87 -1.12 -7.76
C CYS A 507 15.57 -0.34 -7.98
N ALA A 508 15.44 0.22 -9.19
CA ALA A 508 14.21 0.87 -9.61
C ALA A 508 13.08 -0.17 -9.73
N SER A 509 11.85 0.26 -9.43
CA SER A 509 10.64 -0.55 -9.59
C SER A 509 9.59 0.26 -10.34
N LEU A 510 9.67 0.24 -11.67
CA LEU A 510 8.73 0.96 -12.53
C LEU A 510 7.85 0.03 -13.38
N PRO A 511 6.51 0.16 -13.29
CA PRO A 511 5.61 -0.46 -14.24
C PRO A 511 5.72 0.15 -15.64
N PRO A 512 5.22 -0.54 -16.67
CA PRO A 512 4.59 -1.87 -16.58
C PRO A 512 5.58 -3.03 -16.61
N ASP A 513 6.82 -2.78 -17.04
CA ASP A 513 7.77 -3.85 -17.38
C ASP A 513 8.68 -4.25 -16.22
N TYR A 514 8.85 -3.38 -15.21
CA TYR A 514 9.70 -3.60 -14.04
C TYR A 514 11.11 -4.07 -14.43
N LEU A 515 11.68 -3.40 -15.43
CA LEU A 515 13.01 -3.70 -15.95
C LEU A 515 14.04 -3.44 -14.85
N ARG A 516 14.90 -4.42 -14.63
CA ARG A 516 16.04 -4.30 -13.72
C ARG A 516 17.20 -3.66 -14.49
N ASP A 517 17.75 -2.58 -13.94
CA ASP A 517 18.96 -1.93 -14.46
C ASP A 517 20.20 -2.82 -14.28
N ASP A 518 21.30 -2.50 -14.94
CA ASP A 518 22.56 -3.23 -14.73
C ASP A 518 22.98 -3.14 -13.25
N TYR A 519 23.36 -4.29 -12.67
CA TYR A 519 23.65 -4.46 -11.22
C TYR A 519 22.41 -4.40 -10.31
N CYS A 520 21.23 -4.42 -10.92
CA CYS A 520 20.01 -5.03 -10.42
C CYS A 520 19.80 -6.38 -11.15
#